data_AF-A0AA38KZA9-F1
#
_entry.id   AF-A0AA38KZA9-F1
#
_cell.length_a   1.000
_cell.length_b   1.000
_cell.length_c   1.000
_cell.angle_alpha   90.00
_cell.angle_beta   90.00
_cell.angle_gamma   90.00
#
_symmetry.space_group_name_H-M   'P 1'
#
loop_
_entity.id
_entity.type
_entity.pdbx_description
1 polymer ?
#
loop_
_entity_poly.entity_id
_entity_poly.type
_entity_poly.pdbx_seq_one_letter_code
_entity_poly.pdbx_strand_id
1 'polypeptide(L)'
;YHFDGSNRRFFEGWYFKVSIPEQKQSFCFMYSDEDPAFSRRPGVLEELLTGPRFPGIGAQILGADEKYICQYSNEVQSFWGSRHELALGNTFLPKKGASPPKREIIPQEFWQRVEEGFQVTPFWHQGFIRDDG
;
A
#
# COMPACT_ATOMS: atom_id res chain seq x y z
N TYR A 1 -3.76 6.29 9.71
CA TYR A 1 -4.47 5.01 9.70
C TYR A 1 -5.63 5.05 10.68
N HIS A 2 -6.85 5.04 10.14
CA HIS A 2 -8.08 5.30 10.87
C HIS A 2 -8.94 4.06 11.05
N PHE A 3 -8.54 2.91 10.49
CA PHE A 3 -9.26 1.67 10.70
C PHE A 3 -9.35 1.32 12.20
N ASP A 4 -10.57 1.07 12.66
CA ASP A 4 -10.89 0.86 14.08
C ASP A 4 -11.01 -0.62 14.45
N GLY A 5 -10.72 -1.54 13.51
CA GLY A 5 -10.84 -2.98 13.73
C GLY A 5 -12.28 -3.51 13.59
N SER A 6 -13.25 -2.68 13.21
CA SER A 6 -14.62 -3.13 13.01
C SER A 6 -14.84 -3.86 11.68
N ASN A 7 -15.87 -4.69 11.61
CA ASN A 7 -16.25 -5.43 10.39
C ASN A 7 -17.04 -4.58 9.37
N ARG A 8 -17.15 -3.26 9.60
CA ARG A 8 -17.78 -2.36 8.64
C ARG A 8 -16.92 -2.26 7.39
N ARG A 9 -17.53 -2.02 6.23
CA ARG A 9 -16.76 -1.70 5.03
C ARG A 9 -15.94 -0.45 5.28
N PHE A 10 -14.67 -0.51 4.94
CA PHE A 10 -13.73 0.57 5.22
C PHE A 10 -12.82 0.75 4.02
N PHE A 11 -12.55 2.01 3.72
CA PHE A 11 -11.63 2.42 2.68
C PHE A 11 -10.82 3.58 3.22
N GLU A 12 -9.50 3.50 3.13
CA GLU A 12 -8.61 4.62 3.37
C GLU A 12 -7.66 4.78 2.20
N GLY A 13 -7.53 6.00 1.72
CA GLY A 13 -6.66 6.34 0.61
C GLY A 13 -5.73 7.49 0.98
N TRP A 14 -4.51 7.44 0.48
CA TRP A 14 -3.51 8.48 0.61
C TRP A 14 -3.12 8.99 -0.78
N TYR A 15 -3.07 10.31 -0.94
CA TYR A 15 -2.69 10.97 -2.18
C TYR A 15 -1.49 11.87 -1.94
N PHE A 16 -0.42 11.66 -2.72
CA PHE A 16 0.79 12.46 -2.70
C PHE A 16 1.02 13.04 -4.09
N LYS A 17 1.22 14.35 -4.17
CA LYS A 17 1.64 15.02 -5.41
C LYS A 17 3.08 15.49 -5.24
N VAL A 18 3.96 15.00 -6.11
CA VAL A 18 5.35 15.45 -6.20
C VAL A 18 5.48 16.29 -7.47
N SER A 19 5.89 17.54 -7.33
CA SER A 19 6.17 18.41 -8.47
C SER A 19 7.66 18.70 -8.54
N ILE A 20 8.24 18.57 -9.72
CA ILE A 20 9.63 18.93 -9.99
C ILE A 20 9.61 20.12 -10.97
N PRO A 21 9.66 21.37 -10.46
CA PRO A 21 9.45 22.57 -11.27
C PRO A 21 10.45 22.74 -12.41
N GLU A 22 11.71 22.35 -12.19
CA GLU A 22 12.80 22.49 -13.16
C GLU A 22 12.54 21.65 -14.42
N GLN A 23 11.87 20.51 -14.26
CA GLN A 23 11.46 19.60 -15.33
C GLN A 23 10.02 19.85 -15.79
N LYS A 24 9.28 20.76 -15.13
CA LYS A 24 7.84 21.01 -15.36
C LYS A 24 6.99 19.73 -15.31
N GLN A 25 7.39 18.78 -14.47
CA GLN A 25 6.71 17.49 -14.33
C GLN A 25 6.05 17.38 -12.96
N SER A 26 4.96 16.62 -12.91
CA SER A 26 4.30 16.26 -11.65
C SER A 26 3.94 14.79 -11.67
N PHE A 27 4.06 14.17 -10.51
CA PHE A 27 3.79 12.76 -10.27
C PHE A 27 2.73 12.68 -9.16
N CYS A 28 1.75 11.80 -9.31
CA CYS A 28 0.78 11.51 -8.27
C CYS A 28 0.97 10.07 -7.80
N PHE A 29 1.11 9.88 -6.49
CA PHE A 29 1.14 8.56 -5.86
C PHE A 29 -0.14 8.40 -5.04
N MET A 30 -0.88 7.34 -5.30
CA MET A 30 -2.13 7.00 -4.64
C MET A 30 -1.96 5.62 -4.01
N TYR A 31 -2.12 5.54 -2.70
CA TYR A 31 -2.14 4.27 -1.97
C TYR A 31 -3.53 4.06 -1.41
N SER A 32 -4.04 2.83 -1.46
CA SER A 32 -5.35 2.47 -0.91
C SER A 32 -5.26 1.23 -0.02
N ASP A 33 -6.06 1.24 1.04
CA ASP A 33 -6.39 0.08 1.88
C ASP A 33 -7.91 -0.11 1.88
N GLU A 34 -8.34 -1.26 1.35
CA GLU A 34 -9.72 -1.64 1.13
C GLU A 34 -10.07 -2.81 2.05
N ASP A 35 -11.19 -2.71 2.78
CA ASP A 35 -11.70 -3.74 3.69
C ASP A 35 -10.63 -4.43 4.59
N PRO A 36 -9.79 -3.69 5.35
CA PRO A 36 -8.70 -4.24 6.16
C PRO A 36 -9.11 -5.19 7.29
N ALA A 37 -10.42 -5.30 7.56
CA ALA A 37 -10.97 -6.31 8.45
C ALA A 37 -10.70 -7.75 7.96
N PHE A 38 -10.41 -7.92 6.66
CA PHE A 38 -10.18 -9.22 6.04
C PHE A 38 -8.75 -9.30 5.52
N SER A 39 -8.03 -10.36 5.91
CA SER A 39 -6.62 -10.56 5.56
C SER A 39 -6.41 -10.99 4.11
N ARG A 40 -7.44 -11.59 3.51
CA ARG A 40 -7.51 -12.09 2.13
C ARG A 40 -8.95 -12.08 1.67
N ARG A 41 -9.16 -12.21 0.35
CA ARG A 41 -10.50 -12.42 -0.19
C ARG A 41 -11.18 -13.63 0.48
N PRO A 42 -12.37 -13.45 1.07
CA PRO A 42 -13.08 -14.55 1.69
C PRO A 42 -13.53 -15.58 0.65
N GLY A 43 -13.62 -16.84 1.08
CA GLY A 43 -14.21 -17.91 0.27
C GLY A 43 -15.73 -17.83 0.25
N VAL A 44 -16.37 -18.62 -0.62
CA VAL A 44 -17.84 -18.61 -0.81
C VAL A 44 -18.63 -18.78 0.51
N LEU A 45 -18.18 -19.69 1.38
CA LEU A 45 -18.83 -19.91 2.68
C LEU A 45 -18.67 -18.73 3.64
N GLU A 46 -17.51 -18.07 3.63
CA GLU A 46 -17.24 -16.89 4.46
C GLU A 46 -18.11 -15.72 3.96
N GLU A 47 -18.20 -15.51 2.64
CA GLU A 47 -19.05 -14.47 2.03
C GLU A 47 -20.55 -14.65 2.32
N LEU A 48 -21.05 -15.89 2.43
CA LEU A 48 -22.44 -16.14 2.83
C LEU A 48 -22.75 -15.62 4.24
N LEU A 49 -21.76 -15.58 5.14
CA LEU A 49 -21.90 -15.10 6.51
C LEU A 49 -21.62 -13.61 6.63
N THR A 50 -20.62 -13.10 5.91
CA THR A 50 -20.11 -11.73 6.07
C THR A 50 -20.59 -10.75 5.01
N GLY A 51 -21.28 -11.24 3.98
CA GLY A 51 -21.54 -10.54 2.72
C GLY A 51 -20.28 -10.48 1.83
N PRO A 52 -20.40 -9.95 0.59
CA PRO A 52 -19.27 -9.75 -0.32
C PRO A 52 -18.24 -8.78 0.28
N ARG A 53 -16.96 -9.15 0.20
CA ARG A 53 -15.82 -8.36 0.71
C ARG A 53 -14.71 -8.27 -0.31
N PHE A 54 -14.02 -7.13 -0.30
CA PHE A 54 -12.99 -6.81 -1.28
C PHE A 54 -11.74 -6.29 -0.57
N PRO A 55 -11.09 -7.12 0.27
CA PRO A 55 -9.85 -6.72 0.91
C PRO A 55 -8.77 -6.49 -0.14
N GLY A 56 -8.07 -5.37 -0.07
CA GLY A 56 -7.08 -5.05 -1.07
C GLY A 56 -6.18 -3.88 -0.71
N ILE A 57 -4.94 -3.95 -1.21
CA ILE A 57 -3.98 -2.87 -1.16
C ILE A 57 -3.62 -2.47 -2.59
N GLY A 58 -3.78 -1.18 -2.89
CA GLY A 58 -3.40 -0.60 -4.17
C GLY A 58 -2.24 0.38 -4.04
N ALA A 59 -1.34 0.36 -5.02
CA ALA A 59 -0.39 1.42 -5.30
C ALA A 59 -0.58 1.86 -6.76
N GLN A 60 -1.01 3.10 -6.95
CA GLN A 60 -1.26 3.69 -8.26
C GLN A 60 -0.38 4.93 -8.42
N ILE A 61 0.36 5.01 -9.51
CA ILE A 61 1.28 6.10 -9.80
C ILE A 61 0.91 6.69 -11.16
N LEU A 62 0.51 7.95 -11.16
CA LEU A 62 0.43 8.76 -12.38
C LEU A 62 1.74 9.53 -12.51
N GLY A 63 2.63 9.04 -13.36
CA GLY A 63 3.94 9.58 -13.60
C GLY A 63 4.00 10.65 -14.68
N ALA A 64 5.22 11.04 -15.03
CA ALA A 64 5.49 11.92 -16.15
C ALA A 64 4.98 11.33 -17.47
N ASP A 65 4.62 12.21 -18.39
CA ASP A 65 4.15 11.85 -19.74
C ASP A 65 2.95 10.89 -19.72
N GLU A 66 2.04 11.08 -18.75
CA GLU A 66 0.80 10.31 -18.60
C GLU A 66 1.02 8.81 -18.34
N LYS A 67 2.24 8.41 -17.98
CA LYS A 67 2.52 7.02 -17.61
C LYS A 67 1.74 6.65 -16.36
N TYR A 68 1.00 5.57 -16.44
CA TYR A 68 0.26 5.02 -15.32
C TYR A 68 0.91 3.69 -14.93
N ILE A 69 1.16 3.51 -13.64
CA ILE A 69 1.61 2.26 -13.05
C ILE A 69 0.60 1.89 -11.97
N CYS A 70 0.13 0.65 -12.00
CA CYS A 70 -0.70 0.07 -10.96
C CYS A 70 -0.02 -1.19 -10.42
N GLN A 71 -0.14 -1.39 -9.12
CA GLN A 71 0.11 -2.67 -8.48
C GLN A 71 -0.96 -2.91 -7.42
N TYR A 72 -1.58 -4.08 -7.45
CA TYR A 72 -2.68 -4.42 -6.53
C TYR A 72 -2.50 -5.81 -5.93
N SER A 73 -2.89 -5.96 -4.66
CA SER A 73 -2.92 -7.27 -4.00
C SER A 73 -4.17 -7.40 -3.13
N ASN A 74 -4.78 -8.59 -3.15
CA ASN A 74 -5.85 -8.96 -2.21
C ASN A 74 -5.31 -9.36 -0.81
N GLU A 75 -3.99 -9.37 -0.63
CA GLU A 75 -3.34 -9.71 0.65
C GLU A 75 -3.03 -8.44 1.44
N VAL A 76 -3.87 -8.15 2.44
CA VAL A 76 -3.80 -6.92 3.23
C VAL A 76 -2.84 -7.04 4.42
N GLN A 77 -2.43 -8.27 4.77
CA GLN A 77 -1.62 -8.51 5.97
C GLN A 77 -0.26 -7.83 5.94
N SER A 78 0.28 -7.54 4.76
CA SER A 78 1.59 -6.89 4.58
C SER A 78 1.54 -5.37 4.70
N PHE A 79 0.34 -4.79 4.81
CA PHE A 79 0.13 -3.37 5.01
C PHE A 79 0.30 -2.98 6.48
N TRP A 80 0.80 -1.77 6.70
CA TRP A 80 0.78 -1.10 7.98
C TRP A 80 0.60 0.41 7.78
N GLY A 81 -0.01 1.06 8.77
CA GLY A 81 -0.15 2.51 8.81
C GLY A 81 -0.12 3.02 10.25
N SER A 82 0.52 4.17 10.45
CA SER A 82 0.56 4.85 11.75
C SER A 82 -0.79 5.48 12.07
N ARG A 83 -1.20 5.40 13.34
CA ARG A 83 -2.38 6.12 13.85
C ARG A 83 -2.07 7.58 14.21
N HIS A 84 -0.79 7.94 14.33
CA HIS A 84 -0.37 9.20 14.93
C HIS A 84 0.25 10.18 13.92
N GLU A 85 0.70 9.69 12.76
CA GLU A 85 1.34 10.51 11.73
C GLU A 85 1.10 9.95 10.33
N LEU A 86 1.47 10.72 9.31
CA LEU A 86 1.46 10.28 7.92
C LEU A 86 2.62 9.32 7.66
N ALA A 87 2.45 8.07 8.11
CA ALA A 87 3.35 6.97 7.83
C ALA A 87 2.56 5.72 7.46
N LEU A 88 2.95 5.07 6.36
CA LEU A 88 2.34 3.85 5.86
C LEU A 88 3.34 3.05 5.02
N GLY A 89 3.06 1.77 4.86
CA GLY A 89 3.80 0.93 3.95
C GLY A 89 3.08 -0.37 3.62
N ASN A 90 3.48 -0.96 2.50
CA ASN A 90 3.06 -2.29 2.11
C ASN A 90 4.23 -3.06 1.50
N THR A 91 4.22 -4.37 1.66
CA THR A 91 5.12 -5.28 0.93
C THR A 91 4.29 -6.16 0.01
N PHE A 92 4.45 -5.99 -1.30
CA PHE A 92 3.87 -6.88 -2.30
C PHE A 92 4.70 -8.15 -2.45
N LEU A 93 6.03 -8.01 -2.44
CA LEU A 93 6.97 -9.13 -2.51
C LEU A 93 8.10 -8.94 -1.50
N PRO A 94 8.23 -9.80 -0.47
CA PRO A 94 9.39 -9.79 0.41
C PRO A 94 10.61 -10.42 -0.26
N LYS A 95 11.81 -9.99 0.14
CA LYS A 95 13.05 -10.69 -0.21
C LYS A 95 13.08 -12.10 0.35
N LYS A 96 13.82 -13.00 -0.29
CA LYS A 96 13.92 -14.41 0.12
C LYS A 96 14.36 -14.53 1.58
N GLY A 97 13.51 -15.17 2.40
CA GLY A 97 13.78 -15.39 3.83
C GLY A 97 13.51 -14.18 4.73
N ALA A 98 13.06 -13.05 4.17
CA ALA A 98 12.65 -11.88 4.94
C ALA A 98 11.14 -11.90 5.23
N SER A 99 10.76 -11.32 6.36
CA SER A 99 9.35 -11.03 6.67
C SER A 99 9.00 -9.60 6.28
N PRO A 100 7.77 -9.34 5.80
CA PRO A 100 7.26 -7.98 5.58
C PRO A 100 7.38 -7.11 6.84
N PRO A 101 7.83 -5.85 6.72
CA PRO A 101 7.76 -4.89 7.81
C PRO A 101 6.32 -4.67 8.27
N LYS A 102 6.12 -4.45 9.57
CA LYS A 102 4.81 -4.16 10.19
C LYS A 102 4.72 -2.73 10.75
N ARG A 103 5.77 -1.94 10.52
CA ARG A 103 5.97 -0.58 11.00
C ARG A 103 7.07 0.06 10.16
N GLU A 104 7.27 1.36 10.35
CA GLU A 104 8.39 2.09 9.78
C GLU A 104 9.73 1.43 10.17
N ILE A 105 10.59 1.29 9.17
CA ILE A 105 11.97 0.84 9.32
C ILE A 105 12.91 1.78 8.55
N ILE A 106 14.19 1.76 8.90
CA ILE A 106 15.17 2.61 8.21
C ILE A 106 15.38 2.16 6.75
N PRO A 107 15.76 3.08 5.83
CA PRO A 107 15.97 2.75 4.41
C PRO A 107 16.84 1.53 4.15
N GLN A 108 17.95 1.38 4.89
CA GLN A 108 18.84 0.23 4.74
C GLN A 108 18.13 -1.11 5.01
N GLU A 109 17.30 -1.16 6.06
CA GLU A 109 16.54 -2.35 6.41
C GLU A 109 15.41 -2.60 5.41
N PHE A 110 14.75 -1.53 4.94
CA PHE A 110 13.70 -1.62 3.92
C PHE A 110 14.21 -2.34 2.67
N TRP A 111 15.34 -1.87 2.11
CA TRP A 111 15.93 -2.47 0.91
C TRP A 111 16.53 -3.87 1.13
N GLN A 112 16.70 -4.32 2.38
CA GLN A 112 17.09 -5.70 2.71
C GLN A 112 15.90 -6.66 2.82
N ARG A 113 14.68 -6.14 3.05
CA ARG A 113 13.50 -6.96 3.34
C ARG A 113 12.44 -6.94 2.25
N VAL A 114 12.34 -5.83 1.51
CA VAL A 114 11.30 -5.59 0.51
C VAL A 114 11.90 -5.66 -0.88
N GLU A 115 11.36 -6.54 -1.74
CA GLU A 115 11.69 -6.62 -3.16
C GLU A 115 10.73 -5.73 -3.96
N GLU A 116 9.42 -5.85 -3.71
CA GLU A 116 8.36 -5.01 -4.29
C GLU A 116 7.46 -4.49 -3.15
N GLY A 117 7.18 -3.19 -3.13
CA GLY A 117 6.48 -2.52 -2.03
C GLY A 117 6.87 -1.06 -1.87
N PHE A 118 6.30 -0.43 -0.85
CA PHE A 118 6.56 0.98 -0.54
C PHE A 118 6.57 1.24 0.96
N GLN A 119 7.28 2.30 1.35
CA GLN A 119 7.20 2.94 2.64
C GLN A 119 7.19 4.46 2.44
N VAL A 120 6.15 5.09 2.97
CA VAL A 120 5.99 6.55 2.97
C VAL A 120 5.90 7.02 4.41
N THR A 121 6.74 7.99 4.75
CA THR A 121 6.91 8.57 6.08
C THR A 121 7.18 10.07 5.90
N PRO A 122 7.21 10.87 6.98
CA PRO A 122 7.58 12.29 6.87
C PRO A 122 8.96 12.53 6.26
N PHE A 123 9.88 11.56 6.33
CA PHE A 123 11.27 11.70 5.90
C PHE A 123 11.60 10.93 4.62
N TRP A 124 10.85 9.88 4.32
CA TRP A 124 11.15 8.93 3.26
C TRP A 124 9.92 8.60 2.42
N HIS A 125 10.08 8.65 1.10
CA HIS A 125 9.15 8.08 0.14
C HIS A 125 9.95 7.11 -0.74
N GLN A 126 9.97 5.84 -0.33
CA GLN A 126 10.85 4.81 -0.92
C GLN A 126 10.06 3.57 -1.30
N GLY A 127 10.52 2.85 -2.31
CA GLY A 127 9.85 1.64 -2.77
C GLY A 127 10.19 1.27 -4.20
N PHE A 128 9.70 0.11 -4.59
CA PHE A 128 9.69 -0.37 -5.96
C PHE A 128 8.30 -0.93 -6.23
N ILE A 129 7.59 -0.30 -7.16
CA ILE A 129 6.28 -0.73 -7.63
C ILE A 129 6.48 -1.34 -9.01
N ARG A 130 5.98 -2.55 -9.18
CA ARG A 130 5.98 -3.23 -10.47
C ARG A 130 4.74 -2.82 -11.25
N ASP A 131 4.91 -2.61 -12.55
CA ASP A 131 3.78 -2.45 -13.46
C ASP A 131 3.17 -3.83 -13.75
N ASP A 132 2.00 -4.12 -13.16
CA ASP A 132 1.27 -5.38 -13.34
C ASP A 132 0.03 -5.26 -14.25
N GLY A 133 -0.28 -4.07 -14.76
CA GLY A 133 -1.37 -3.83 -15.73
C GLY A 133 -1.95 -2.42 -15.73
#